data_AF-A0A9P0K701-F1
#
_entry.id   AF-A0A9P0K701-F1
#
_cell.length_a   1.000
_cell.length_b   1.000
_cell.length_c   1.000
_cell.angle_alpha   90.00
_cell.angle_beta   90.00
_cell.angle_gamma   90.00
#
_symmetry.space_group_name_H-M   'P 1'
#
loop_
_entity.id
_entity.type
_entity.pdbx_description
1 polymer ?
#
loop_
_entity_poly.entity_id
_entity_poly.type
_entity_poly.pdbx_seq_one_letter_code
_entity_poly.pdbx_strand_id
1 'polypeptide(L)'
;MPSTAQWTYIKHNVNGDNTLVTVKLEIQKKTYSLFIGLLENHKVRLQLKDTSRGAKKRHEIKDVLYPDIPKSIRITTEDDDGFLTIVPNDATMRNHSVLIHKSPLVLNFTYNDKTLVVLNSSSLNMSYDKTIRDIGFTVKFEDAQKLYGLHHHAYNLELPDTTLKTVNGSHWNEPFRLWNSDARDFEADSPMALYGSVPAIYGHS
;
A
#
# COMPACT_ATOMS: atom_id res chain seq x y z
N MET A 1 7.01 -26.40 9.13
CA MET A 1 6.57 -25.22 8.36
C MET A 1 7.80 -24.37 8.09
N PRO A 2 8.09 -23.94 6.85
CA PRO A 2 9.21 -23.03 6.65
C PRO A 2 8.85 -21.70 7.32
N SER A 3 9.75 -21.16 8.15
CA SER A 3 9.56 -19.85 8.76
C SER A 3 9.36 -18.82 7.65
N THR A 4 8.17 -18.23 7.55
CA THR A 4 7.91 -17.14 6.61
C THR A 4 8.88 -16.02 6.94
N ALA A 5 9.72 -15.62 5.99
CA ALA A 5 10.68 -14.56 6.23
C ALA A 5 9.94 -13.28 6.64
N GLN A 6 10.35 -12.69 7.75
CA GLN A 6 9.73 -11.48 8.30
C GLN A 6 10.53 -10.25 7.90
N TRP A 7 9.83 -9.14 7.73
CA TRP A 7 10.46 -7.84 7.54
C TRP A 7 10.97 -7.33 8.89
N THR A 8 12.22 -6.89 8.91
CA THR A 8 12.88 -6.33 10.09
C THR A 8 13.02 -4.83 9.94
N TYR A 9 12.49 -4.08 10.90
CA TYR A 9 12.77 -2.66 11.06
C TYR A 9 14.20 -2.47 11.58
N ILE A 10 15.04 -1.71 10.86
CA ILE A 10 16.43 -1.45 11.28
C ILE A 10 16.54 -0.12 12.00
N LYS A 11 16.10 0.96 11.33
CA LYS A 11 16.16 2.34 11.83
C LYS A 11 15.32 3.24 10.95
N HIS A 12 15.06 4.45 11.42
CA HIS A 12 14.47 5.50 10.60
C HIS A 12 15.35 6.75 10.59
N ASN A 13 15.07 7.65 9.66
CA ASN A 13 15.61 9.01 9.62
C ASN A 13 14.53 9.96 9.09
N VAL A 14 14.57 11.21 9.52
CA VAL A 14 13.76 12.30 8.97
C VAL A 14 14.67 13.17 8.10
N ASN A 15 14.20 13.59 6.93
CA ASN A 15 14.95 14.52 6.07
C ASN A 15 15.09 15.91 6.70
N GLY A 16 16.05 16.72 6.22
CA GLY A 16 16.39 17.99 6.84
C GLY A 16 15.29 19.06 6.84
N ASP A 17 14.31 18.96 5.94
CA ASP A 17 13.13 19.82 5.87
C ASP A 17 11.92 19.27 6.67
N ASN A 18 12.09 18.12 7.34
CA ASN A 18 11.07 17.45 8.15
C ASN A 18 9.78 17.17 7.37
N THR A 19 9.85 16.63 6.17
CA THR A 19 8.68 16.31 5.33
C THR A 19 8.56 14.83 4.97
N LEU A 20 9.58 14.03 5.26
CA LEU A 20 9.69 12.64 4.83
C LEU A 20 10.44 11.80 5.88
N VAL A 21 9.81 10.71 6.31
CA VAL A 21 10.48 9.65 7.06
C VAL A 21 11.01 8.60 6.10
N THR A 22 12.25 8.19 6.27
CA THR A 22 12.83 7.02 5.61
C THR A 22 13.06 5.92 6.63
N VAL A 23 12.29 4.84 6.52
CA VAL A 23 12.48 3.62 7.32
C VAL A 23 13.34 2.64 6.55
N LYS A 24 14.45 2.19 7.15
CA LYS A 24 15.30 1.14 6.62
C LYS A 24 14.77 -0.21 7.08
N LEU A 25 14.52 -1.08 6.11
CA LEU A 25 13.95 -2.41 6.31
C LEU A 25 14.88 -3.48 5.75
N GLU A 26 14.85 -4.67 6.33
CA GLU A 26 15.57 -5.85 5.83
C GLU A 26 14.65 -7.07 5.77
N ILE A 27 14.81 -7.89 4.75
CA ILE A 27 14.22 -9.22 4.66
C ILE A 27 15.16 -10.13 3.88
N GLN A 28 15.45 -11.33 4.39
CA GLN A 28 16.34 -12.31 3.73
C GLN A 28 17.69 -11.71 3.27
N LYS A 29 18.33 -10.87 4.09
CA LYS A 29 19.59 -10.16 3.80
C LYS A 29 19.52 -9.14 2.64
N LYS A 30 18.33 -8.84 2.13
CA LYS A 30 18.08 -7.74 1.19
C LYS A 30 17.60 -6.52 1.95
N THR A 31 18.04 -5.34 1.53
CA THR A 31 17.76 -4.08 2.23
C THR A 31 16.87 -3.19 1.39
N TYR A 32 15.89 -2.58 2.05
CA TYR A 32 14.89 -1.73 1.43
C TYR A 32 14.75 -0.42 2.20
N SER A 33 14.22 0.59 1.52
CA SER A 33 13.86 1.87 2.11
C SER A 33 12.39 2.15 1.86
N LEU A 34 11.63 2.30 2.93
CA LEU A 34 10.25 2.74 2.91
C LEU A 34 10.20 4.24 3.21
N PHE A 35 9.81 5.02 2.23
CA PHE A 35 9.61 6.47 2.33
C PHE A 35 8.16 6.74 2.68
N ILE A 36 7.92 7.54 3.72
CA ILE A 36 6.61 7.87 4.25
C ILE A 36 6.51 9.39 4.36
N GLY A 37 5.55 9.97 3.65
CA GLY A 37 5.27 11.40 3.69
C GLY A 37 3.81 11.66 4.02
N LEU A 38 3.56 12.68 4.83
CA LEU A 38 2.23 13.25 5.01
C LEU A 38 2.07 14.40 4.01
N LEU A 39 0.87 14.53 3.45
CA LEU A 39 0.56 15.51 2.42
C LEU A 39 -0.69 16.32 2.81
N GLU A 40 -0.89 17.45 2.14
CA GLU A 40 -2.13 18.22 2.25
C GLU A 40 -3.38 17.37 1.98
N ASN A 41 -4.50 17.77 2.60
CA ASN A 41 -5.79 17.07 2.52
C ASN A 41 -5.77 15.66 3.11
N HIS A 42 -5.03 15.46 4.21
CA HIS A 42 -5.00 14.22 4.99
C HIS A 42 -4.57 12.98 4.20
N LYS A 43 -3.65 13.16 3.25
CA LYS A 43 -3.14 12.08 2.40
C LYS A 43 -1.80 11.59 2.94
N VAL A 44 -1.58 10.28 2.83
CA VAL A 44 -0.30 9.65 3.14
C VAL A 44 0.27 9.06 1.86
N ARG A 45 1.57 9.30 1.60
CA ARG A 45 2.29 8.70 0.48
C ARG A 45 3.33 7.73 1.01
N LEU A 46 3.29 6.51 0.47
CA LEU A 46 4.28 5.47 0.71
C LEU A 46 5.07 5.20 -0.57
N GLN A 47 6.37 4.97 -0.45
CA GLN A 47 7.19 4.45 -1.53
C GLN A 47 8.20 3.45 -0.99
N LEU A 48 8.15 2.20 -1.44
CA LEU A 48 9.14 1.18 -1.10
C LEU A 48 10.18 1.08 -2.23
N LYS A 49 11.47 1.16 -1.90
CA LYS A 49 12.57 0.98 -2.86
C LYS A 49 13.53 -0.12 -2.40
N ASP A 50 13.95 -0.95 -3.34
CA ASP A 50 15.05 -1.88 -3.15
C ASP A 50 16.36 -1.10 -3.14
N THR A 51 17.05 -1.17 -2.01
CA THR A 51 18.34 -0.50 -1.77
C THR A 51 19.48 -1.49 -1.57
N SER A 52 19.24 -2.77 -1.91
CA SER A 52 20.25 -3.81 -1.87
C SER A 52 21.39 -3.48 -2.83
N ARG A 53 22.61 -3.93 -2.48
CA ARG A 53 23.77 -3.74 -3.35
C ARG A 53 23.52 -4.39 -4.72
N GLY A 54 23.62 -3.61 -5.79
CA GLY A 54 23.40 -4.08 -7.16
C GLY A 54 21.93 -4.16 -7.59
N ALA A 55 20.98 -3.67 -6.78
CA ALA A 55 19.58 -3.56 -7.16
C ALA A 55 19.44 -2.66 -8.41
N LYS A 56 18.64 -3.11 -9.39
CA LYS A 56 18.30 -2.25 -10.53
C LYS A 56 17.10 -1.37 -10.17
N LYS A 57 17.10 -0.17 -10.72
CA LYS A 57 15.97 0.76 -10.60
C LYS A 57 14.69 0.11 -11.16
N ARG A 58 13.61 0.17 -10.39
CA ARG A 58 12.26 -0.21 -10.84
C ARG A 58 11.58 0.96 -11.53
N HIS A 59 10.60 0.65 -12.38
CA HIS A 59 9.82 1.67 -13.07
C HIS A 59 9.07 2.54 -12.04
N GLU A 60 9.08 3.86 -12.24
CA GLU A 60 8.33 4.83 -11.46
C GLU A 60 7.47 5.63 -12.46
N ILE A 61 6.16 5.68 -12.22
CA ILE A 61 5.20 6.39 -13.08
C ILE A 61 5.43 7.89 -12.94
N LYS A 62 5.56 8.61 -14.07
CA LYS A 62 5.92 10.05 -14.09
C LYS A 62 4.79 10.98 -14.52
N ASP A 63 3.91 10.53 -15.40
CA ASP A 63 3.02 11.42 -16.17
C ASP A 63 1.55 11.37 -15.69
N VAL A 64 1.27 10.71 -14.57
CA VAL A 64 -0.08 10.57 -14.00
C VAL A 64 -0.39 11.67 -12.99
N LEU A 65 0.62 12.20 -12.30
CA LEU A 65 0.42 13.29 -11.34
C LEU A 65 0.30 14.61 -12.12
N TYR A 66 -0.91 15.17 -12.16
CA TYR A 66 -1.17 16.52 -12.69
C TYR A 66 -0.43 17.57 -11.83
N PRO A 67 -0.07 18.77 -12.36
CA PRO A 67 0.77 19.78 -11.70
C PRO A 67 0.44 20.15 -10.24
N ASP A 68 -0.78 19.92 -9.77
CA ASP A 68 -1.14 20.04 -8.35
C ASP A 68 -0.69 18.79 -7.56
N ILE A 69 0.61 18.51 -7.61
CA ILE A 69 1.24 17.46 -6.79
C ILE A 69 0.90 17.79 -5.33
N PRO A 70 0.26 16.87 -4.58
CA PRO A 70 -0.06 17.12 -3.19
C PRO A 70 1.21 17.53 -2.44
N LYS A 71 1.18 18.71 -1.82
CA LYS A 71 2.34 19.25 -1.15
C LYS A 71 2.59 18.47 0.13
N SER A 72 3.86 18.15 0.38
CA SER A 72 4.25 17.55 1.65
C SER A 72 4.04 18.55 2.78
N ILE A 73 3.57 18.06 3.92
CA ILE A 73 3.50 18.84 5.16
C ILE A 73 4.68 18.51 6.05
N ARG A 74 5.02 19.44 6.95
CA ARG A 74 6.05 19.17 7.96
C ARG A 74 5.54 18.16 8.99
N ILE A 75 6.42 17.26 9.42
CA ILE A 75 6.13 16.16 10.31
C ILE A 75 7.02 16.18 11.55
N THR A 76 6.54 15.52 12.59
CA THR A 76 7.31 15.15 13.78
C THR A 76 7.18 13.65 13.99
N THR A 77 8.19 13.04 14.59
CA THR A 77 8.20 11.63 14.93
C THR A 77 8.32 11.43 16.44
N GLU A 78 7.54 10.51 16.98
CA GLU A 78 7.64 10.02 18.35
C GLU A 78 8.06 8.55 18.27
N ASP A 79 9.21 8.20 18.87
CA ASP A 79 9.85 6.89 18.74
C ASP A 79 9.97 6.21 20.10
N ASP A 80 9.28 5.07 20.25
CA ASP A 80 9.24 4.26 21.46
C ASP A 80 9.76 2.84 21.17
N ASP A 81 9.99 2.01 22.20
CA ASP A 81 10.65 0.69 22.05
C ASP A 81 9.97 -0.27 21.05
N GLY A 82 8.67 -0.12 20.79
CA GLY A 82 7.93 -0.95 19.82
C GLY A 82 7.35 -0.20 18.63
N PHE A 83 7.31 1.13 18.67
CA PHE A 83 6.47 1.93 17.79
C PHE A 83 7.20 3.16 17.28
N LEU A 84 6.86 3.58 16.06
CA LEU A 84 7.20 4.89 15.51
C LEU A 84 5.90 5.57 15.08
N THR A 85 5.59 6.70 15.68
CA THR A 85 4.42 7.52 15.32
C THR A 85 4.88 8.71 14.49
N ILE A 86 4.24 8.93 13.35
CA ILE A 86 4.50 10.04 12.44
C ILE A 86 3.25 10.92 12.42
N VAL A 87 3.40 12.17 12.86
CA VAL A 87 2.30 13.15 12.95
C VAL A 87 2.66 14.43 12.21
N PRO A 88 1.66 15.22 11.77
CA PRO A 88 1.87 16.60 11.37
C PRO A 88 2.53 17.41 12.48
N ASN A 89 3.51 18.22 12.12
CA ASN A 89 4.19 19.13 13.07
C ASN A 89 3.24 20.23 13.56
N ASP A 90 2.32 20.68 12.70
CA ASP A 90 1.27 21.62 13.07
C ASP A 90 0.17 20.91 13.88
N ALA A 91 -0.01 21.34 15.12
CA ALA A 91 -1.01 20.78 16.04
C ALA A 91 -2.44 20.87 15.51
N THR A 92 -2.75 21.87 14.68
CA THR A 92 -4.09 22.05 14.08
C THR A 92 -4.40 21.04 12.98
N MET A 93 -3.38 20.33 12.49
CA MET A 93 -3.48 19.38 11.38
C MET A 93 -3.36 17.91 11.83
N ARG A 94 -3.22 17.66 13.14
CA ARG A 94 -2.96 16.33 13.74
C ARG A 94 -4.11 15.32 13.64
N ASN A 95 -5.16 15.65 12.88
CA ASN A 95 -6.27 14.74 12.62
C ASN A 95 -5.85 13.46 11.90
N HIS A 96 -4.65 13.33 11.32
CA HIS A 96 -4.19 12.08 10.70
C HIS A 96 -2.75 11.77 11.08
N SER A 97 -2.43 10.48 11.23
CA SER A 97 -1.10 10.02 11.58
C SER A 97 -0.79 8.64 10.99
N VAL A 98 0.49 8.27 11.04
CA VAL A 98 0.95 6.91 10.70
C VAL A 98 1.62 6.32 11.93
N LEU A 99 1.08 5.21 12.44
CA LEU A 99 1.67 4.42 13.51
C LEU A 99 2.31 3.16 12.93
N ILE A 100 3.61 3.02 13.12
CA ILE A 100 4.38 1.85 12.69
C ILE A 100 4.66 0.98 13.90
N HIS A 101 4.14 -0.23 13.92
CA HIS A 101 4.62 -1.27 14.82
C HIS A 101 5.88 -1.90 14.23
N LYS A 102 6.99 -1.94 14.98
CA LYS A 102 8.31 -2.35 14.46
C LYS A 102 8.44 -3.86 14.26
N SER A 103 7.75 -4.68 15.08
CA SER A 103 7.81 -6.14 15.02
C SER A 103 6.55 -6.81 15.60
N PRO A 104 5.71 -7.50 14.77
CA PRO A 104 5.78 -7.55 13.32
C PRO A 104 5.55 -6.18 12.68
N LEU A 105 6.13 -5.95 11.51
CA LEU A 105 6.02 -4.68 10.81
C LEU A 105 4.57 -4.45 10.32
N VAL A 106 3.88 -3.48 10.93
CA VAL A 106 2.50 -3.11 10.59
C VAL A 106 2.40 -1.60 10.56
N LEU A 107 1.77 -1.06 9.51
CA LEU A 107 1.51 0.37 9.37
C LEU A 107 0.02 0.61 9.54
N ASN A 108 -0.35 1.42 10.52
CA ASN A 108 -1.72 1.87 10.77
C ASN A 108 -1.83 3.34 10.33
N PHE A 109 -2.77 3.63 9.44
CA PHE A 109 -3.11 4.97 9.00
C PHE A 109 -4.35 5.40 9.78
N THR A 110 -4.20 6.43 10.60
CA THR A 110 -5.26 6.85 11.53
C THR A 110 -5.83 8.21 11.11
N TYR A 111 -7.10 8.41 11.47
CA TYR A 111 -7.75 9.71 11.43
C TYR A 111 -8.55 9.93 12.72
N ASN A 112 -8.32 11.04 13.44
CA ASN A 112 -8.90 11.34 14.76
C ASN A 112 -8.79 10.14 15.72
N ASP A 113 -7.58 9.61 15.87
CA ASP A 113 -7.24 8.45 16.71
C ASP A 113 -7.90 7.11 16.31
N LYS A 114 -8.68 7.09 15.23
CA LYS A 114 -9.26 5.88 14.66
C LYS A 114 -8.38 5.34 13.53
N THR A 115 -7.96 4.09 13.62
CA THR A 115 -7.32 3.40 12.49
C THR A 115 -8.32 3.19 11.37
N LEU A 116 -8.04 3.70 10.17
CA LEU A 116 -8.89 3.55 8.99
C LEU A 116 -8.33 2.54 8.00
N VAL A 117 -7.00 2.49 7.87
CA VAL A 117 -6.33 1.61 6.92
C VAL A 117 -5.15 0.95 7.61
N VAL A 118 -4.93 -0.34 7.34
CA VAL A 118 -3.81 -1.12 7.87
C VAL A 118 -3.06 -1.78 6.72
N LEU A 119 -1.75 -1.59 6.66
CA LEU A 119 -0.86 -2.33 5.78
C LEU A 119 -0.03 -3.30 6.62
N ASN A 120 -0.19 -4.59 6.36
CA ASN A 120 0.53 -5.64 7.07
C ASN A 120 1.68 -6.19 6.22
N SER A 121 2.91 -6.08 6.72
CA SER A 121 4.09 -6.52 5.96
C SER A 121 4.20 -8.04 5.80
N SER A 122 3.41 -8.84 6.52
CA SER A 122 3.43 -10.31 6.40
C SER A 122 3.13 -10.79 4.97
N SER A 123 2.37 -9.99 4.23
CA SER A 123 2.00 -10.20 2.82
C SER A 123 2.88 -9.41 1.84
N LEU A 124 3.72 -8.49 2.35
CA LEU A 124 4.54 -7.63 1.52
C LEU A 124 5.64 -8.47 0.87
N ASN A 125 5.55 -8.66 -0.44
CA ASN A 125 6.59 -9.26 -1.26
C ASN A 125 7.12 -8.24 -2.27
N MET A 126 8.43 -8.30 -2.49
CA MET A 126 9.10 -7.50 -3.52
C MET A 126 10.19 -8.37 -4.13
N SER A 127 9.78 -9.29 -5.02
CA SER A 127 10.72 -10.24 -5.61
C SER A 127 11.51 -9.57 -6.71
N TYR A 128 12.80 -9.83 -6.70
CA TYR A 128 13.70 -9.36 -7.72
C TYR A 128 14.61 -10.53 -8.12
N ASP A 129 14.34 -11.08 -9.29
CA ASP A 129 15.27 -11.94 -10.02
C ASP A 129 15.36 -11.51 -11.50
N LYS A 130 16.03 -12.31 -12.35
CA LYS A 130 16.22 -11.98 -13.77
C LYS A 130 14.91 -11.94 -14.57
N THR A 131 13.89 -12.64 -14.10
CA THR A 131 12.62 -12.94 -14.78
C THR A 131 11.38 -12.39 -14.07
N ILE A 132 11.40 -12.29 -12.74
CA ILE A 132 10.28 -11.89 -11.89
C ILE A 132 10.61 -10.57 -11.20
N ARG A 133 9.69 -9.62 -11.33
CA ARG A 133 9.75 -8.29 -10.72
C ARG A 133 8.39 -7.88 -10.19
N ASP A 134 7.79 -8.72 -9.38
CA ASP A 134 6.52 -8.44 -8.73
C ASP A 134 6.72 -7.56 -7.49
N ILE A 135 5.61 -6.94 -7.09
CA ILE A 135 5.40 -6.30 -5.80
C ILE A 135 3.96 -6.62 -5.43
N GLY A 136 3.74 -7.06 -4.21
CA GLY A 136 2.42 -7.36 -3.67
C GLY A 136 2.39 -7.04 -2.19
N PHE A 137 1.22 -6.68 -1.70
CA PHE A 137 0.97 -6.30 -0.32
C PHE A 137 -0.53 -6.39 -0.04
N THR A 138 -0.89 -6.54 1.22
CA THR A 138 -2.28 -6.52 1.70
C THR A 138 -2.55 -5.22 2.43
N VAL A 139 -3.69 -4.61 2.09
CA VAL A 139 -4.27 -3.48 2.78
C VAL A 139 -5.63 -3.90 3.32
N LYS A 140 -5.92 -3.53 4.57
CA LYS A 140 -7.23 -3.68 5.18
C LYS A 140 -7.83 -2.29 5.38
N PHE A 141 -9.09 -2.12 4.98
CA PHE A 141 -9.89 -0.95 5.31
C PHE A 141 -10.69 -1.30 6.57
N GLU A 142 -10.33 -0.71 7.69
CA GLU A 142 -11.01 -0.97 8.97
C GLU A 142 -12.44 -0.40 8.93
N ASP A 143 -13.38 -1.15 9.49
CA ASP A 143 -14.82 -0.85 9.54
C ASP A 143 -15.54 -0.65 8.19
N ALA A 144 -14.84 -0.68 7.06
CA ALA A 144 -15.47 -0.62 5.74
C ALA A 144 -16.30 -1.89 5.52
N GLN A 145 -17.60 -1.70 5.27
CA GLN A 145 -18.53 -2.78 4.94
C GLN A 145 -18.48 -3.13 3.45
N LYS A 146 -18.11 -2.16 2.61
CA LYS A 146 -18.11 -2.28 1.15
C LYS A 146 -16.86 -1.67 0.55
N LEU A 147 -16.38 -2.29 -0.53
CA LEU A 147 -15.29 -1.76 -1.35
C LEU A 147 -15.79 -1.41 -2.76
N TYR A 148 -15.20 -0.37 -3.34
CA TYR A 148 -15.53 0.13 -4.68
C TYR A 148 -14.26 0.48 -5.45
N GLY A 149 -14.36 0.60 -6.77
CA GLY A 149 -13.31 1.12 -7.64
C GLY A 149 -12.75 0.06 -8.59
N LEU A 150 -11.43 0.03 -8.74
CA LEU A 150 -10.69 -0.87 -9.65
C LEU A 150 -11.17 -0.85 -11.09
N HIS A 151 -11.72 0.25 -11.59
CA HIS A 151 -12.25 0.32 -12.95
C HIS A 151 -11.17 -0.04 -14.00
N HIS A 152 -11.48 -0.66 -15.14
CA HIS A 152 -12.81 -0.86 -15.74
C HIS A 152 -13.16 -2.36 -15.86
N HIS A 153 -14.32 -2.75 -15.32
CA HIS A 153 -14.90 -4.10 -15.39
C HIS A 153 -16.40 -4.01 -15.63
N ALA A 154 -16.95 -4.99 -16.33
CA ALA A 154 -18.40 -5.16 -16.49
C ALA A 154 -18.96 -5.91 -15.27
N TYR A 155 -18.89 -5.26 -14.10
CA TYR A 155 -19.27 -5.83 -12.81
C TYR A 155 -20.17 -4.85 -12.04
N ASN A 156 -20.81 -5.33 -10.98
CA ASN A 156 -21.46 -4.48 -9.99
C ASN A 156 -20.49 -3.41 -9.43
N LEU A 157 -21.06 -2.28 -8.99
CA LEU A 157 -20.28 -1.19 -8.39
C LEU A 157 -19.52 -1.66 -7.13
N GLU A 158 -20.21 -2.41 -6.28
CA GLU A 158 -19.64 -3.05 -5.10
C GLU A 158 -18.75 -4.22 -5.51
N LEU A 159 -17.50 -4.20 -5.06
CA LEU A 159 -16.53 -5.26 -5.32
C LEU A 159 -16.87 -6.49 -4.45
N PRO A 160 -17.05 -7.67 -5.04
CA PRO A 160 -17.29 -8.90 -4.30
C PRO A 160 -16.02 -9.42 -3.62
N ASP A 161 -16.20 -10.34 -2.67
CA ASP A 161 -15.10 -11.14 -2.13
C ASP A 161 -14.62 -12.15 -3.19
N THR A 162 -13.36 -12.01 -3.61
CA THR A 162 -12.71 -12.90 -4.59
C THR A 162 -12.02 -14.11 -3.95
N THR A 163 -12.13 -14.27 -2.64
CA THR A 163 -11.49 -15.34 -1.86
C THR A 163 -12.46 -16.43 -1.43
N LEU A 164 -13.78 -16.19 -1.52
CA LEU A 164 -14.80 -17.20 -1.23
C LEU A 164 -14.55 -18.47 -2.04
N LYS A 165 -14.69 -19.63 -1.38
CA LYS A 165 -14.45 -20.93 -1.99
C LYS A 165 -15.73 -21.74 -2.15
N THR A 166 -15.82 -22.49 -3.24
CA THR A 166 -16.84 -23.50 -3.52
C THR A 166 -16.65 -24.72 -2.61
N VAL A 167 -17.63 -25.64 -2.58
CA VAL A 167 -17.57 -26.89 -1.80
C VAL A 167 -16.38 -27.77 -2.21
N ASN A 168 -15.95 -27.71 -3.48
CA ASN A 168 -14.78 -28.43 -3.98
C ASN A 168 -13.45 -27.68 -3.80
N GLY A 169 -13.45 -26.51 -3.13
CA GLY A 169 -12.24 -25.77 -2.75
C GLY A 169 -11.70 -24.78 -3.80
N SER A 170 -12.32 -24.69 -4.98
CA SER A 170 -12.03 -23.65 -5.98
C SER A 170 -12.56 -22.29 -5.53
N HIS A 171 -11.98 -21.20 -6.03
CA HIS A 171 -12.54 -19.87 -5.77
C HIS A 171 -13.82 -19.65 -6.58
N TRP A 172 -14.83 -19.03 -5.98
CA TRP A 172 -16.06 -18.63 -6.67
C TRP A 172 -15.79 -17.55 -7.72
N ASN A 173 -14.83 -16.66 -7.45
CA ASN A 173 -14.45 -15.54 -8.29
C ASN A 173 -12.93 -15.52 -8.48
N GLU A 174 -12.47 -15.03 -9.63
CA GLU A 174 -11.06 -14.69 -9.85
C GLU A 174 -10.75 -13.27 -9.31
N PRO A 175 -9.47 -12.92 -9.07
CA PRO A 175 -9.08 -11.55 -8.74
C PRO A 175 -9.39 -10.57 -9.87
N PHE A 176 -9.82 -9.36 -9.53
CA PHE A 176 -9.98 -8.26 -10.50
C PHE A 176 -8.66 -7.95 -11.19
N ARG A 177 -8.64 -8.07 -12.52
CA ARG A 177 -7.44 -7.86 -13.31
C ARG A 177 -7.40 -6.45 -13.88
N LEU A 178 -6.31 -5.74 -13.64
CA LEU A 178 -6.01 -4.44 -14.26
C LEU A 178 -4.96 -4.63 -15.35
N TRP A 179 -5.41 -4.79 -16.59
CA TRP A 179 -4.56 -4.97 -17.75
C TRP A 179 -5.31 -4.53 -19.01
N ASN A 180 -5.01 -3.34 -19.53
CA ASN A 180 -5.70 -2.81 -20.69
C ASN A 180 -5.61 -3.80 -21.86
N SER A 181 -6.76 -4.31 -22.26
CA SER A 181 -6.90 -5.36 -23.27
C SER A 181 -8.05 -5.04 -24.20
N ASP A 182 -7.91 -5.43 -25.47
CA ASP A 182 -9.00 -5.39 -26.43
C ASP A 182 -9.82 -6.68 -26.28
N ALA A 183 -10.73 -6.67 -25.29
CA ALA A 183 -11.61 -7.78 -24.99
C ALA A 183 -12.90 -7.66 -25.81
N ARG A 184 -13.00 -8.42 -26.90
CA ARG A 184 -14.24 -8.53 -27.68
C ARG A 184 -15.26 -9.39 -26.93
N ASP A 185 -16.55 -9.05 -27.06
CA ASP A 185 -17.67 -9.83 -26.53
C ASP A 185 -17.53 -10.14 -25.02
N PHE A 186 -17.17 -9.11 -24.24
CA PHE A 186 -16.92 -9.26 -22.81
C PHE A 186 -18.14 -9.76 -22.05
N GLU A 187 -17.88 -10.57 -21.03
CA GLU A 187 -18.90 -11.13 -20.15
C GLU A 187 -19.31 -10.12 -19.06
N ALA A 188 -20.61 -10.05 -18.76
CA ALA A 188 -21.10 -9.35 -17.58
C ALA A 188 -20.79 -10.17 -16.31
N ASP A 189 -20.70 -9.49 -15.17
CA ASP A 189 -20.34 -10.07 -13.87
C ASP A 189 -19.00 -10.81 -13.89
N SER A 190 -18.01 -10.26 -14.61
CA SER A 190 -16.68 -10.83 -14.76
C SER A 190 -15.55 -9.92 -14.24
N PRO A 191 -14.57 -10.45 -13.46
CA PRO A 191 -13.40 -9.70 -13.00
C PRO A 191 -12.31 -9.54 -14.10
N MET A 192 -12.60 -9.99 -15.33
CA MET A 192 -11.73 -9.88 -16.49
C MET A 192 -11.37 -8.43 -16.81
N ALA A 193 -10.10 -8.18 -17.13
CA ALA A 193 -9.64 -6.87 -17.54
C ALA A 193 -10.27 -6.43 -18.88
N LEU A 194 -10.65 -5.16 -18.95
CA LEU A 194 -11.18 -4.53 -20.17
C LEU A 194 -10.20 -3.47 -20.70
N TYR A 195 -10.73 -2.43 -21.37
CA TYR A 195 -9.96 -1.45 -22.13
C TYR A 195 -9.14 -0.46 -21.29
N GLY A 196 -9.45 -0.31 -20.00
CA GLY A 196 -8.86 0.71 -19.13
C GLY A 196 -8.62 0.21 -17.71
N SER A 197 -7.67 0.84 -17.02
CA SER A 197 -7.27 0.49 -15.66
C SER A 197 -7.06 1.74 -14.81
N VAL A 198 -7.77 1.81 -13.69
CA VAL A 198 -7.68 2.85 -12.65
C VAL A 198 -7.48 2.14 -11.32
N PRO A 199 -6.23 2.05 -10.80
CA PRO A 199 -5.90 1.31 -9.59
C PRO A 199 -6.24 2.12 -8.32
N ALA A 200 -7.53 2.44 -8.16
CA ALA A 200 -8.07 3.13 -6.99
C ALA A 200 -9.12 2.26 -6.30
N ILE A 201 -9.04 2.16 -4.97
CA ILE A 201 -10.01 1.44 -4.14
C ILE A 201 -10.55 2.43 -3.10
N TYR A 202 -11.85 2.35 -2.84
CA TYR A 202 -12.53 3.13 -1.82
C TYR A 202 -13.21 2.17 -0.84
N GLY A 203 -13.01 2.36 0.45
CA GLY A 203 -13.76 1.68 1.50
C GLY A 203 -14.86 2.58 2.06
N HIS A 204 -16.05 2.02 2.27
CA HIS A 204 -17.21 2.74 2.81
C HIS A 204 -17.90 1.95 3.91
N SER A 205 -18.40 2.66 4.91
CA SER A 205 -19.06 2.16 6.13
C SER A 205 -20.40 2.86 6.31
#